data_AF-A0A1E2WQH2-F1
#
_entry.id   AF-A0A1E2WQH2-F1
#
_cell.length_a   1.000
_cell.length_b   1.000
_cell.length_c   1.000
_cell.angle_alpha   90.00
_cell.angle_beta   90.00
_cell.angle_gamma   90.00
#
_symmetry.space_group_name_H-M   'P 1'
#
loop_
_entity.id
_entity.type
_entity.pdbx_description
1 polymer ?
#
loop_
_entity_poly.entity_id
_entity_poly.type
_entity_poly.pdbx_seq_one_letter_code
_entity_poly.pdbx_strand_id
1 'polypeptide(L)'
;MIDVKTAVNAAYQYIKSIQDMMGSSLGDLRLEEVELSEDKSFWLITLGFDIPKKPPKSRLEDLIPPSLASTPVLYEREYKLFKVNSQSGEVEAMKIRQV
;
A
#
# COMPACT_ATOMS: atom_id res chain seq x y z
N MET A 1 -25.36 -7.50 1.65
CA MET A 1 -23.94 -7.39 2.04
C MET A 1 -23.11 -8.18 1.05
N ILE A 2 -22.09 -7.55 0.47
CA ILE A 2 -21.15 -8.20 -0.41
C ILE A 2 -20.22 -9.12 0.39
N ASP A 3 -19.72 -10.16 -0.26
CA ASP A 3 -18.73 -11.03 0.36
C ASP A 3 -17.35 -10.36 0.46
N VAL A 4 -16.49 -10.96 1.29
CA VAL A 4 -15.14 -10.47 1.56
C VAL A 4 -14.29 -10.37 0.28
N LYS A 5 -14.47 -11.29 -0.67
CA LYS A 5 -13.69 -11.33 -1.92
C LYS A 5 -14.05 -10.14 -2.82
N THR A 6 -15.33 -9.80 -2.89
CA THR A 6 -15.84 -8.64 -3.63
C THR A 6 -15.31 -7.36 -3.03
N ALA A 7 -15.29 -7.24 -1.70
CA ALA A 7 -14.76 -6.07 -1.01
C ALA A 7 -13.25 -5.90 -1.23
N VAL A 8 -12.48 -6.99 -1.13
CA VAL A 8 -11.03 -7.00 -1.42
C VAL A 8 -10.77 -6.59 -2.87
N ASN A 9 -11.54 -7.12 -3.82
CA ASN A 9 -11.42 -6.71 -5.22
C ASN A 9 -11.72 -5.21 -5.40
N ALA A 10 -12.71 -4.65 -4.72
CA ALA A 10 -13.00 -3.22 -4.79
C ALA A 10 -11.80 -2.37 -4.33
N ALA A 11 -11.16 -2.73 -3.22
CA ALA A 11 -9.94 -2.06 -2.74
C ALA A 11 -8.77 -2.18 -3.74
N TYR A 12 -8.55 -3.38 -4.31
CA TYR A 12 -7.51 -3.62 -5.32
C TYR A 12 -7.72 -2.80 -6.60
N GLN A 13 -8.95 -2.71 -7.09
CA GLN A 13 -9.26 -1.92 -8.28
C GLN A 13 -9.12 -0.43 -8.00
N TYR A 14 -9.56 0.03 -6.83
CA TYR A 14 -9.44 1.42 -6.43
C TYR A 14 -7.97 1.87 -6.34
N ILE A 15 -7.11 1.14 -5.63
CA ILE A 15 -5.70 1.56 -5.50
C ILE A 15 -4.97 1.55 -6.86
N LYS A 16 -5.29 0.58 -7.73
CA LYS A 16 -4.74 0.52 -9.09
C LYS A 16 -5.20 1.68 -9.96
N SER A 17 -6.45 2.14 -9.83
CA SER A 17 -6.97 3.24 -10.63
C SER A 17 -6.37 4.61 -10.28
N ILE A 18 -5.83 4.76 -9.06
CA ILE A 18 -5.20 6.00 -8.59
C ILE A 18 -3.67 5.89 -8.45
N GLN A 19 -3.05 4.77 -8.84
CA GLN A 19 -1.63 4.51 -8.60
C GLN A 19 -0.71 5.60 -9.18
N ASP A 20 -1.08 6.17 -10.33
CA ASP A 20 -0.29 7.21 -11.00
C ASP A 20 -0.25 8.51 -10.18
N MET A 21 -1.30 8.75 -9.36
CA MET A 21 -1.37 9.90 -8.45
C MET A 21 -0.57 9.68 -7.16
N MET A 22 -0.23 8.42 -6.85
CA MET A 22 0.55 8.06 -5.65
C MET A 22 2.07 8.23 -5.85
N GLY A 23 2.52 8.46 -7.10
CA GLY A 23 3.92 8.74 -7.42
C GLY A 23 4.89 7.57 -7.24
N SER A 24 4.38 6.37 -6.94
CA SER A 24 5.16 5.15 -6.71
C SER A 24 4.46 3.95 -7.35
N SER A 25 5.23 3.00 -7.87
CA SER A 25 4.68 1.72 -8.31
C SER A 25 4.21 0.89 -7.12
N LEU A 26 3.11 0.17 -7.27
CA LEU A 26 2.61 -0.77 -6.27
C LEU A 26 3.40 -2.10 -6.33
N GLY A 27 4.68 -2.06 -5.93
CA GLY A 27 5.54 -3.24 -5.88
C GLY A 27 5.00 -4.26 -4.88
N ASP A 28 4.98 -5.54 -5.25
CA ASP A 28 4.55 -6.63 -4.35
C ASP A 28 3.24 -6.36 -3.58
N LEU A 29 2.22 -5.85 -4.29
CA LEU A 29 0.92 -5.50 -3.73
C LEU A 29 0.19 -6.73 -3.16
N ARG A 30 -0.02 -6.75 -1.84
CA ARG A 30 -0.58 -7.89 -1.09
C ARG A 30 -1.75 -7.48 -0.20
N LEU A 31 -2.63 -8.44 0.08
CA LEU A 31 -3.64 -8.34 1.11
C LEU A 31 -3.00 -8.65 2.46
N GLU A 32 -3.14 -7.75 3.42
CA GLU A 32 -2.49 -7.87 4.75
C GLU A 32 -3.52 -8.18 5.84
N GLU A 33 -4.68 -7.51 5.80
CA GLU A 33 -5.72 -7.65 6.82
C GLU A 33 -7.10 -7.46 6.21
N VAL A 34 -8.08 -8.20 6.72
CA VAL A 34 -9.50 -7.96 6.45
C VAL A 34 -10.28 -8.05 7.75
N GLU A 35 -11.09 -7.04 8.00
CA GLU A 35 -11.97 -6.96 9.15
C GLU A 35 -13.36 -6.50 8.67
N LEU A 36 -14.42 -7.12 9.19
CA LEU A 36 -15.77 -6.57 9.10
C LEU A 36 -15.96 -5.70 10.34
N SER A 37 -16.32 -4.43 10.16
CA SER A 37 -16.55 -3.51 11.28
C SER A 37 -17.59 -4.07 12.25
N GLU A 38 -17.53 -3.66 13.52
CA GLU A 38 -18.43 -4.16 14.58
C GLU A 38 -19.92 -3.99 14.23
N ASP A 39 -20.27 -2.86 13.61
CA ASP A 39 -21.61 -2.55 13.12
C ASP A 39 -21.96 -3.22 11.78
N LYS A 40 -20.99 -3.93 11.19
CA LYS A 40 -21.04 -4.62 9.89
C LYS A 40 -21.32 -3.71 8.70
N SER A 41 -21.19 -2.39 8.87
CA SER A 41 -21.41 -1.43 7.78
C SER A 41 -20.26 -1.40 6.78
N PHE A 42 -19.06 -1.84 7.19
CA PHE A 42 -17.84 -1.71 6.38
C PHE A 42 -16.95 -2.94 6.43
N TRP A 43 -16.39 -3.28 5.27
CA TRP A 43 -15.16 -4.06 5.19
C TRP A 43 -13.97 -3.11 5.30
N LEU A 44 -13.14 -3.34 6.31
CA LEU A 44 -11.86 -2.67 6.53
C LEU A 44 -10.76 -3.56 5.95
N ILE A 45 -10.05 -3.05 4.95
CA ILE A 45 -9.12 -3.85 4.15
C ILE A 45 -7.77 -3.17 4.16
N THR A 46 -6.73 -3.86 4.62
CA THR A 46 -5.36 -3.34 4.55
C THR A 46 -4.64 -3.99 3.38
N LEU A 47 -4.17 -3.15 2.45
CA LEU A 47 -3.26 -3.57 1.38
C LEU A 47 -1.86 -3.04 1.68
N GLY A 48 -0.86 -3.90 1.49
CA GLY A 48 0.56 -3.59 1.65
C GLY A 48 1.28 -3.61 0.31
N PHE A 49 2.25 -2.74 0.11
CA PHE A 49 3.12 -2.74 -1.07
C PHE A 49 4.51 -2.20 -0.76
N ASP A 50 5.48 -2.61 -1.55
CA ASP A 50 6.88 -2.24 -1.40
C ASP A 50 7.16 -0.97 -2.19
N ILE A 51 7.77 0.01 -1.52
CA ILE A 51 8.31 1.22 -2.14
C ILE A 51 9.85 1.20 -2.07
N PRO A 52 10.55 1.66 -3.13
CA PRO A 52 11.99 1.83 -3.07
C PRO A 52 12.36 2.88 -2.01
N LYS A 53 13.11 2.47 -1.00
CA LYS A 53 13.68 3.35 0.01
C LYS A 53 15.07 3.77 -0.46
N LYS A 54 15.26 5.08 -0.68
CA LYS A 54 16.60 5.61 -0.90
C LYS A 54 17.41 5.35 0.38
N PRO A 55 18.57 4.68 0.30
CA PRO A 55 19.42 4.52 1.48
C PRO A 55 19.79 5.90 2.01
N PRO A 56 19.85 6.07 3.35
CA PRO A 56 20.30 7.32 3.94
C PRO A 56 21.72 7.57 3.45
N LYS A 57 21.95 8.71 2.76
CA LYS A 57 23.28 9.09 2.28
C LYS A 57 24.23 9.15 3.48
N SER A 58 25.16 8.21 3.57
CA SER A 58 26.24 8.28 4.54
C SER A 58 27.28 9.28 4.04
N ARG A 59 27.83 10.12 4.92
CA ARG A 59 28.89 11.08 4.56
C ARG A 59 30.15 10.41 4.00
N LEU A 60 30.30 9.08 4.20
CA LEU A 60 31.36 8.26 3.64
C LEU A 60 31.09 7.82 2.19
N GLU A 61 29.83 7.73 1.76
CA GLU A 61 29.45 7.35 0.40
C GLU A 61 29.78 8.44 -0.62
N ASP A 62 29.81 9.72 -0.18
CA ASP A 62 30.25 10.86 -1.00
C ASP A 62 31.75 10.78 -1.39
N LEU A 63 32.53 9.91 -0.75
CA LEU A 63 33.96 9.70 -1.03
C LEU A 63 34.20 8.54 -2.03
N ILE A 64 33.15 7.77 -2.38
CA ILE A 64 33.26 6.63 -3.30
C ILE A 64 32.85 7.10 -4.71
N PRO A 65 33.66 6.86 -5.75
CA PRO A 65 33.27 7.17 -7.12
C PRO A 65 31.94 6.49 -7.50
N PRO A 66 31.01 7.17 -8.19
CA PRO A 66 29.70 6.62 -8.57
C PRO A 66 29.78 5.31 -9.36
N SER A 67 30.89 5.08 -10.07
CA SER A 67 31.15 3.86 -10.85
C SER A 67 31.43 2.61 -10.01
N LEU A 68 31.74 2.77 -8.71
CA LEU A 68 32.03 1.68 -7.78
C LEU A 68 30.96 1.51 -6.69
N ALA A 69 30.01 2.43 -6.61
CA ALA A 69 28.93 2.40 -5.63
C ALA A 69 27.79 1.49 -6.12
N SER A 70 27.82 0.21 -5.76
CA SER A 70 26.64 -0.68 -5.86
C SER A 70 25.79 -0.51 -4.60
N THR A 71 25.02 0.56 -4.51
CA THR A 71 24.14 0.74 -3.35
C THR A 71 22.93 -0.17 -3.49
N PRO A 72 22.69 -1.12 -2.58
CA PRO A 72 21.52 -1.97 -2.64
C PRO A 72 20.26 -1.12 -2.55
N VAL A 73 19.30 -1.35 -3.43
CA VAL A 73 17.96 -0.74 -3.34
C VAL A 73 17.28 -1.41 -2.15
N LEU A 74 17.08 -0.64 -1.09
CA LEU A 74 16.26 -1.07 0.04
C LEU A 74 14.79 -0.88 -0.32
N TYR A 75 13.94 -1.74 0.20
CA TYR A 75 12.49 -1.61 0.07
C TYR A 75 11.88 -1.38 1.45
N GLU A 76 10.86 -0.54 1.50
CA GLU A 76 10.03 -0.30 2.67
C GLU A 76 8.61 -0.72 2.36
N ARG A 77 7.99 -1.42 3.30
CA ARG A 77 6.60 -1.85 3.18
C ARG A 77 5.69 -0.70 3.65
N GLU A 78 4.89 -0.17 2.74
CA GLU A 78 3.81 0.76 3.06
C GLU A 78 2.47 0.03 3.17
N TYR A 79 1.56 0.60 3.95
CA TYR A 79 0.23 0.05 4.19
C TYR A 79 -0.85 1.11 3.95
N LYS A 80 -1.93 0.73 3.27
CA LYS A 80 -3.14 1.55 3.12
C LYS A 80 -4.34 0.79 3.65
N LEU A 81 -5.16 1.47 4.45
CA LEU A 81 -6.43 1.00 4.93
C LEU A 81 -7.55 1.54 4.05
N PHE A 82 -8.37 0.65 3.51
CA PHE A 82 -9.55 0.94 2.72
C PHE A 82 -10.80 0.67 3.54
N LYS A 83 -11.75 1.60 3.49
CA LYS A 83 -13.09 1.45 4.06
C LYS A 83 -14.05 1.20 2.90
N VAL A 84 -14.55 -0.03 2.78
CA VAL A 84 -15.45 -0.45 1.71
C VAL A 84 -16.85 -0.64 2.30
N ASN A 85 -17.84 0.02 1.74
CA ASN A 85 -19.24 -0.13 2.14
C ASN A 85 -19.67 -1.61 1.97
N SER A 86 -20.12 -2.24 3.05
CA SER A 86 -20.43 -3.67 3.04
C SER A 86 -21.66 -4.01 2.21
N GLN A 87 -22.52 -3.03 1.89
CA GLN A 87 -23.72 -3.24 1.09
C GLN A 87 -23.50 -2.92 -0.39
N SER A 88 -22.86 -1.78 -0.72
CA SER A 88 -22.66 -1.34 -2.10
C SER A 88 -21.35 -1.78 -2.73
N GLY A 89 -20.31 -2.06 -1.92
CA GLY A 89 -18.96 -2.30 -2.41
C GLY A 89 -18.19 -1.03 -2.81
N GLU A 90 -18.76 0.15 -2.54
CA GLU A 90 -18.08 1.42 -2.78
C GLU A 90 -16.93 1.62 -1.80
N VAL A 91 -15.78 2.09 -2.31
CA VAL A 91 -14.65 2.50 -1.48
C VAL A 91 -14.90 3.93 -1.01
N GLU A 92 -15.28 4.09 0.26
CA GLU A 92 -15.63 5.39 0.83
C GLU A 92 -14.42 6.16 1.37
N ALA A 93 -13.34 5.46 1.73
CA ALA A 93 -12.12 6.09 2.20
C ALA A 93 -10.88 5.22 1.96
N MET A 94 -9.74 5.89 1.78
CA MET A 94 -8.40 5.31 1.84
C MET A 94 -7.55 6.15 2.80
N LYS A 95 -6.82 5.49 3.70
CA LYS A 95 -5.91 6.14 4.66
C LYS A 95 -4.55 5.46 4.68
N ILE A 96 -3.50 6.22 5.01
CA ILE A 96 -2.20 5.65 5.36
C ILE A 96 -2.35 4.94 6.71
N ARG A 97 -1.85 3.70 6.81
CA ARG A 97 -1.78 2.97 8.08
C ARG A 97 -0.35 2.99 8.59
N GLN A 98 -0.16 3.58 9.77
CA GLN A 98 1.09 3.48 10.52
C GLN A 98 1.02 2.21 11.36
N VAL A 99 2.05 1.38 11.29
CA VAL A 99 2.19 0.13 12.07
C VAL A 99 3.46 0.17 12.90
#